data_AF-A0A4R0Q9N3-F1
#
_entry.id   AF-A0A4R0Q9N3-F1
#
_cell.length_a   1.000
_cell.length_b   1.000
_cell.length_c   1.000
_cell.angle_alpha   90.00
_cell.angle_beta   90.00
_cell.angle_gamma   90.00
#
_symmetry.space_group_name_H-M   'P 1'
#
loop_
_entity.id
_entity.type
_entity.pdbx_description
1 polymer ?
#
loop_
_entity_poly.entity_id
_entity_poly.type
_entity_poly.pdbx_seq_one_letter_code
_entity_poly.pdbx_strand_id
1 'polypeptide(L)'
;MKLGKSTTATVVLTVLLMLALLSVARYGRLMKADPERSVIGDKGTIVPAKVFLKDVGHGSTAVKEIVVIFDKSISIKKSFEVMVFAPERKLIGIPENGRNAFLHLSDGYVFQKSRDSDKFTSIFNNYTFFIDPPIKQAQFENKRIVFNSFDALKGFGKRITVSWK
;
A
#
# COMPACT_ATOMS: atom_id res chain seq x y z
N MET A 1 -43.35 19.65 26.51
CA MET A 1 -42.49 18.45 26.61
C MET A 1 -41.04 18.87 26.36
N LYS A 2 -40.24 19.08 27.43
CA LYS A 2 -38.82 19.40 27.28
C LYS A 2 -38.10 18.11 26.87
N LEU A 3 -37.86 17.90 25.58
CA LEU A 3 -36.85 16.92 25.17
C LEU A 3 -35.55 17.35 25.83
N GLY A 4 -35.07 16.54 26.78
CA GLY A 4 -33.85 16.83 27.52
C GLY A 4 -32.70 16.98 26.53
N LYS A 5 -31.88 18.03 26.68
CA LYS A 5 -30.69 18.31 25.85
C LYS A 5 -29.81 17.06 25.62
N SER A 6 -29.84 16.10 26.53
CA SER A 6 -29.18 14.79 26.44
C SER A 6 -29.65 13.94 25.24
N THR A 7 -30.95 13.84 24.96
CA THR A 7 -31.48 12.97 23.90
C THR A 7 -31.12 13.49 22.52
N THR A 8 -31.19 14.81 22.32
CA THR A 8 -30.77 15.47 21.09
C THR A 8 -29.27 15.31 20.82
N ALA A 9 -28.43 15.40 21.86
CA ALA A 9 -26.98 15.21 21.72
C ALA A 9 -26.64 13.76 21.33
N THR A 10 -27.31 12.76 21.93
CA THR A 10 -27.13 11.35 21.59
C THR A 10 -27.57 11.03 20.16
N VAL A 11 -28.68 11.61 19.69
CA VAL A 11 -29.14 11.44 18.30
C VAL A 11 -28.15 12.06 17.32
N VAL A 12 -27.69 13.28 17.58
CA VAL A 12 -26.69 13.96 16.73
C VAL A 12 -25.39 13.16 16.67
N LEU A 13 -24.89 12.68 17.81
CA LEU A 13 -23.67 11.87 17.87
C LEU A 13 -23.83 10.57 17.07
N THR A 14 -24.97 9.90 17.20
CA THR A 14 -25.28 8.66 16.47
C THR A 14 -25.31 8.91 14.96
N VAL A 15 -25.96 10.00 14.51
CA VAL A 15 -26.02 10.36 13.08
C VAL A 15 -24.64 10.68 12.53
N LEU A 16 -23.82 11.44 13.28
CA LEU A 16 -22.44 11.72 12.89
C LEU A 16 -21.60 10.44 12.78
N LEU A 17 -21.76 9.51 13.71
CA LEU A 17 -21.07 8.22 13.67
C LEU A 17 -21.47 7.41 12.44
N MET A 18 -22.77 7.35 12.10
CA MET A 18 -23.23 6.67 10.89
C MET A 18 -22.70 7.31 9.61
N LEU A 19 -22.69 8.65 9.53
CA LEU A 19 -22.14 9.37 8.37
C LEU A 19 -20.63 9.13 8.21
N ALA A 20 -19.89 9.08 9.33
CA ALA A 20 -18.48 8.74 9.33
C ALA A 20 -18.23 7.29 8.86
N LEU A 21 -19.04 6.34 9.32
CA LEU A 21 -18.94 4.94 8.87
C LEU A 21 -19.28 4.79 7.38
N LEU A 22 -20.33 5.46 6.90
CA LEU A 22 -20.71 5.45 5.49
C LEU A 22 -19.65 6.07 4.59
N SER A 23 -19.01 7.17 5.02
CA SER A 23 -17.92 7.77 4.24
C SER A 23 -16.73 6.83 4.15
N VAL A 24 -16.29 6.24 5.27
CA VAL A 24 -15.20 5.26 5.29
C VAL A 24 -15.53 4.04 4.42
N ALA A 25 -16.75 3.51 4.51
CA ALA A 25 -17.18 2.38 3.69
C ALA A 25 -17.26 2.71 2.19
N ARG A 26 -17.63 3.94 1.82
CA ARG A 26 -17.74 4.38 0.41
C ARG A 26 -16.39 4.62 -0.24
N TYR A 27 -15.41 5.11 0.52
CA TYR A 27 -14.13 5.55 -0.02
C TYR A 27 -12.96 4.61 0.28
N GLY A 28 -13.09 3.75 1.29
CA GLY A 28 -12.08 2.76 1.62
C GLY A 28 -12.21 1.46 0.82
N ARG A 29 -11.18 0.61 0.93
CA ARG A 29 -11.12 -0.68 0.24
C ARG A 29 -10.54 -1.74 1.18
N LEU A 30 -11.26 -2.84 1.36
CA LEU A 30 -10.73 -4.02 2.01
C LEU A 30 -9.82 -4.78 1.04
N MET A 31 -8.60 -5.06 1.44
CA MET A 31 -7.58 -5.76 0.66
C MET A 31 -7.19 -7.04 1.37
N LYS A 32 -7.14 -8.14 0.62
CA LYS A 32 -6.71 -9.45 1.09
C LYS A 32 -5.28 -9.73 0.62
N ALA A 33 -4.43 -10.19 1.53
CA ALA A 33 -3.07 -10.60 1.21
C ALA A 33 -3.12 -11.78 0.23
N ASP A 34 -2.26 -11.74 -0.78
CA ASP A 34 -2.11 -12.82 -1.74
C ASP A 34 -0.99 -13.76 -1.26
N PRO A 35 -1.33 -14.97 -0.76
CA PRO A 35 -0.35 -15.90 -0.23
C PRO A 35 0.55 -16.52 -1.31
N GLU A 36 0.17 -16.44 -2.58
CA GLU A 36 0.97 -16.98 -3.68
C GLU A 36 2.06 -16.02 -4.15
N ARG A 37 2.06 -14.79 -3.62
CA ARG A 37 3.01 -13.74 -3.96
C ARG A 37 3.99 -13.55 -2.81
N SER A 38 5.25 -13.36 -3.16
CA SER A 38 6.30 -13.12 -2.19
C SER A 38 7.25 -12.05 -2.66
N VAL A 39 7.90 -11.43 -1.68
CA VAL A 39 9.06 -10.58 -1.89
C VAL A 39 10.27 -11.42 -1.55
N ILE A 40 11.16 -11.62 -2.52
CA ILE A 40 12.35 -12.46 -2.34
C ILE A 40 13.61 -11.64 -2.61
N GLY A 41 14.64 -11.86 -1.82
CA GLY A 41 15.96 -11.31 -2.05
C GLY A 41 16.78 -12.15 -3.04
N ASP A 42 18.08 -11.88 -3.10
CA ASP A 42 18.99 -12.74 -3.85
C ASP A 42 19.03 -14.14 -3.20
N LYS A 43 19.30 -15.17 -4.00
CA LYS A 43 19.37 -16.58 -3.55
C LYS A 43 18.05 -17.14 -2.98
N GLY A 44 16.93 -16.47 -3.20
CA GLY A 44 15.60 -16.98 -2.83
C GLY A 44 15.20 -16.76 -1.36
N THR A 45 15.95 -15.94 -0.61
CA THR A 45 15.58 -15.60 0.77
C THR A 45 14.26 -14.81 0.81
N ILE A 46 13.30 -15.25 1.60
CA ILE A 46 12.00 -14.56 1.74
C ILE A 46 12.19 -13.30 2.56
N VAL A 47 11.74 -12.17 2.03
CA VAL A 47 11.68 -10.89 2.74
C VAL A 47 10.34 -10.83 3.49
N PRO A 48 10.33 -10.58 4.82
CA PRO A 48 9.11 -10.42 5.60
C PRO A 48 8.23 -9.25 5.11
N ALA A 49 7.25 -9.55 4.26
CA ALA A 49 6.32 -8.59 3.71
C ALA A 49 5.00 -9.26 3.33
N LYS A 50 3.93 -8.46 3.29
CA LYS A 50 2.61 -8.87 2.79
C LYS A 50 2.37 -8.19 1.45
N VAL A 51 1.95 -8.97 0.47
CA VAL A 51 1.66 -8.51 -0.88
C VAL A 51 0.15 -8.50 -1.08
N PHE A 52 -0.35 -7.40 -1.62
CA PHE A 52 -1.77 -7.20 -1.90
C PHE A 52 -1.93 -6.76 -3.35
N LEU A 53 -3.05 -7.16 -3.94
CA LEU A 53 -3.46 -6.70 -5.24
C LEU A 53 -4.61 -5.73 -5.14
N LYS A 54 -4.60 -4.75 -6.02
CA LYS A 54 -5.74 -3.89 -6.22
C LYS A 54 -5.82 -3.41 -7.67
N ASP A 55 -7.04 -3.29 -8.17
CA ASP A 55 -7.31 -2.60 -9.42
C ASP A 55 -7.57 -1.11 -9.13
N VAL A 56 -6.91 -0.23 -9.87
CA VAL A 56 -7.10 1.23 -9.74
C VAL A 56 -7.61 1.79 -11.06
N GLY A 57 -8.74 2.50 -11.01
CA GLY A 57 -9.45 3.00 -12.17
C GLY A 57 -10.83 2.37 -12.35
N HIS A 58 -11.48 2.64 -13.48
CA HIS A 58 -12.79 2.06 -13.82
C HIS A 58 -12.80 1.61 -15.29
N GLY A 59 -13.45 0.47 -15.54
CA GLY A 59 -13.62 -0.07 -16.89
C GLY A 59 -12.28 -0.41 -17.58
N SER A 60 -12.14 0.00 -18.83
CA SER A 60 -10.96 -0.26 -19.67
C SER A 60 -9.67 0.45 -19.22
N THR A 61 -9.75 1.34 -18.23
CA THR A 61 -8.60 2.09 -17.68
C THR A 61 -8.07 1.51 -16.37
N ALA A 62 -8.68 0.43 -15.88
CA ALA A 62 -8.26 -0.24 -14.67
C ALA A 62 -6.84 -0.79 -14.85
N VAL A 63 -5.92 -0.36 -13.97
CA VAL A 63 -4.54 -0.84 -13.94
C VAL A 63 -4.34 -1.66 -12.68
N LYS A 64 -3.62 -2.77 -12.80
CA LYS A 64 -3.25 -3.58 -11.64
C LYS A 64 -2.09 -2.94 -10.89
N GLU A 65 -2.33 -2.68 -9.62
CA GLU A 65 -1.31 -2.26 -8.67
C GLU A 65 -1.04 -3.35 -7.64
N ILE A 66 0.24 -3.48 -7.31
CA ILE A 66 0.75 -4.38 -6.29
C ILE A 66 1.16 -3.52 -5.11
N VAL A 67 0.54 -3.73 -3.95
CA VAL A 67 0.92 -3.05 -2.72
C VAL A 67 1.72 -4.01 -1.87
N VAL A 68 2.93 -3.62 -1.50
CA VAL A 68 3.81 -4.38 -0.60
C VAL A 68 3.89 -3.63 0.71
N ILE A 69 3.53 -4.31 1.80
CA ILE A 69 3.66 -3.81 3.17
C ILE A 69 4.71 -4.66 3.86
N PHE A 70 5.87 -4.07 4.14
CA PHE A 70 6.94 -4.76 4.87
C PHE A 70 6.58 -4.93 6.35
N ASP A 71 7.08 -5.99 6.96
CA ASP A 71 6.92 -6.21 8.39
C ASP A 71 7.73 -5.18 9.19
N LYS A 72 7.23 -4.80 10.37
CA LYS A 72 7.90 -3.86 11.29
C LYS A 72 9.22 -4.41 11.82
N SER A 73 9.44 -5.72 11.72
CA SER A 73 10.70 -6.39 12.06
C SER A 73 11.85 -5.96 11.13
N ILE A 74 11.56 -5.45 9.93
CA ILE A 74 12.56 -4.95 8.99
C ILE A 74 12.77 -3.45 9.24
N SER A 75 14.00 -3.07 9.60
CA SER A 75 14.39 -1.67 9.83
C SER A 75 14.58 -0.89 8.52
N ILE A 76 13.48 -0.57 7.82
CA ILE A 76 13.46 0.35 6.68
C ILE A 76 12.91 1.72 7.10
N LYS A 77 13.29 2.79 6.38
CA LYS A 77 12.73 4.12 6.65
C LYS A 77 11.20 4.08 6.56
N LYS A 78 10.51 4.73 7.50
CA LYS A 78 9.04 4.76 7.59
C LYS A 78 8.31 5.09 6.28
N SER A 79 8.90 5.95 5.45
CA SER A 79 8.36 6.32 4.15
C SER A 79 8.32 5.16 3.15
N PHE A 80 9.13 4.11 3.32
CA PHE A 80 9.20 2.96 2.41
C PHE A 80 8.60 1.68 3.01
N GLU A 81 7.99 1.75 4.20
CA GLU A 81 7.29 0.62 4.82
C GLU A 81 6.14 0.07 3.96
N VAL A 82 5.59 0.92 3.10
CA VAL A 82 4.61 0.54 2.10
C VAL A 82 5.06 1.04 0.74
N MET A 83 5.04 0.15 -0.23
CA MET A 83 5.39 0.45 -1.61
C MET A 83 4.29 0.00 -2.55
N VAL A 84 4.09 0.78 -3.60
CA VAL A 84 3.16 0.48 -4.69
C VAL A 84 3.96 0.25 -5.95
N PHE A 85 3.65 -0.84 -6.64
CA PHE A 85 4.20 -1.16 -7.94
C PHE A 85 3.06 -1.18 -8.95
N ALA A 86 3.21 -0.44 -10.04
CA ALA A 86 2.28 -0.43 -11.17
C ALA A 86 3.03 -0.97 -12.40
N PRO A 87 3.08 -2.30 -12.59
CA PRO A 87 3.94 -2.93 -13.60
C PRO A 87 3.65 -2.43 -15.02
N GLU A 88 2.37 -2.30 -15.37
CA GLU A 88 1.91 -1.84 -16.69
C GLU A 88 2.38 -0.41 -17.01
N ARG A 89 2.57 0.42 -15.97
CA ARG A 89 3.05 1.79 -16.10
C ARG A 89 4.57 1.92 -15.90
N LYS A 90 5.25 0.82 -15.55
CA LYS A 90 6.67 0.80 -15.17
C LYS A 90 7.01 1.79 -14.04
N LEU A 91 6.11 1.90 -13.06
CA LEU A 91 6.26 2.80 -11.90
C LEU A 91 6.42 2.02 -10.61
N ILE A 92 7.25 2.57 -9.72
CA ILE A 92 7.33 2.21 -8.30
C ILE A 92 7.14 3.50 -7.51
N GLY A 93 6.39 3.44 -6.41
CA GLY A 93 6.15 4.62 -5.60
C GLY A 93 5.73 4.33 -4.17
N ILE A 94 5.48 5.42 -3.45
CA ILE A 94 5.01 5.42 -2.07
C ILE A 94 3.61 6.02 -2.06
N PRO A 95 2.61 5.38 -1.42
CA PRO A 95 1.29 5.99 -1.22
C PRO A 95 1.41 7.38 -0.56
N GLU A 96 0.58 8.36 -0.93
CA GLU A 96 0.68 9.75 -0.40
C GLU A 96 0.63 9.83 1.15
N ASN A 97 -0.06 8.89 1.81
CA ASN A 97 -0.13 8.80 3.28
C ASN A 97 0.75 7.68 3.87
N GLY A 98 1.66 7.10 3.07
CA GLY A 98 2.54 6.00 3.45
C GLY A 98 1.79 4.85 4.13
N ARG A 99 2.31 4.35 5.26
CA ARG A 99 1.65 3.30 6.04
C ARG A 99 0.33 3.73 6.68
N ASN A 100 0.14 5.03 6.93
CA ASN A 100 -1.08 5.53 7.58
C ASN A 100 -2.32 5.44 6.68
N ALA A 101 -2.14 5.27 5.36
CA ALA A 101 -3.21 4.95 4.42
C ALA A 101 -3.88 3.59 4.71
N PHE A 102 -3.21 2.70 5.45
CA PHE A 102 -3.65 1.32 5.67
C PHE A 102 -3.93 1.07 7.15
N LEU A 103 -5.10 0.53 7.45
CA LEU A 103 -5.46 0.00 8.75
C LEU A 103 -5.27 -1.52 8.70
N HIS A 104 -4.40 -2.04 9.55
CA HIS A 104 -4.25 -3.49 9.70
C HIS A 104 -5.46 -4.05 10.45
N LEU A 105 -6.18 -4.98 9.84
CA LEU A 105 -7.35 -5.62 10.46
C LEU A 105 -6.99 -7.00 11.03
N SER A 106 -6.25 -7.79 10.26
CA SER A 106 -5.75 -9.10 10.66
C SER A 106 -4.61 -9.53 9.75
N ASP A 107 -4.04 -10.72 10.00
CA ASP A 107 -2.84 -11.15 9.29
C ASP A 107 -3.00 -11.21 7.77
N GLY A 108 -4.19 -11.54 7.27
CA GLY A 108 -4.47 -11.60 5.84
C GLY A 108 -5.17 -10.36 5.28
N TYR A 109 -5.49 -9.35 6.10
CA TYR A 109 -6.42 -8.29 5.70
C TYR A 109 -5.95 -6.90 6.15
N VAL A 110 -5.96 -5.97 5.19
CA VAL A 110 -5.73 -4.56 5.43
C VAL A 110 -6.85 -3.74 4.80
N PHE A 111 -7.23 -2.66 5.46
CA PHE A 111 -8.21 -1.72 4.96
C PHE A 111 -7.49 -0.44 4.51
N GLN A 112 -7.55 -0.16 3.22
CA GLN A 112 -7.14 1.11 2.66
C GLN A 112 -8.20 2.17 3.00
N LYS A 113 -7.82 3.24 3.68
CA LYS A 113 -8.77 4.19 4.31
C LYS A 113 -9.51 5.10 3.33
N SER A 114 -8.96 5.36 2.15
CA SER A 114 -9.53 6.30 1.17
C SER A 114 -9.08 6.02 -0.26
N ARG A 115 -9.77 6.63 -1.24
CA ARG A 115 -9.36 6.67 -2.64
C ARG A 115 -8.09 7.49 -2.87
N ASP A 116 -7.80 8.48 -2.03
CA ASP A 116 -6.51 9.20 -2.10
C ASP A 116 -5.33 8.27 -1.82
N SER A 117 -5.55 7.13 -1.16
CA SER A 117 -4.53 6.10 -1.00
C SER A 117 -4.25 5.29 -2.28
N ASP A 118 -5.00 5.55 -3.37
CA ASP A 118 -4.65 5.12 -4.73
C ASP A 118 -3.63 6.06 -5.39
N LYS A 119 -3.46 7.29 -4.87
CA LYS A 119 -2.39 8.18 -5.30
C LYS A 119 -1.09 7.76 -4.64
N PHE A 120 -0.02 7.78 -5.43
CA PHE A 120 1.33 7.52 -4.94
C PHE A 120 2.33 8.47 -5.59
N THR A 121 3.35 8.85 -4.83
CA THR A 121 4.50 9.56 -5.36
C THR A 121 5.46 8.54 -5.95
N SER A 122 5.69 8.64 -7.26
CA SER A 122 6.67 7.79 -7.92
C SER A 122 8.08 8.08 -7.39
N ILE A 123 8.83 7.02 -7.15
CA ILE A 123 10.25 7.07 -6.73
C ILE A 123 11.18 6.47 -7.78
N PHE A 124 10.61 5.93 -8.86
CA PHE A 124 11.33 5.32 -9.98
C PHE A 124 10.62 5.69 -11.28
N ASN A 125 11.39 6.09 -12.30
CA ASN A 125 10.91 6.61 -13.60
C ASN A 125 10.13 7.93 -13.56
N ASN A 126 9.96 8.56 -12.39
CA ASN A 126 9.52 9.94 -12.29
C ASN A 126 10.08 10.57 -11.00
N TYR A 127 11.23 11.23 -11.11
CA TYR A 127 12.05 11.71 -9.98
C TYR A 127 11.74 13.14 -9.54
N THR A 128 10.57 13.70 -9.91
CA THR A 128 10.24 15.11 -9.62
C THR A 128 10.32 15.50 -8.14
N PHE A 129 10.28 14.53 -7.23
CA PHE A 129 10.27 14.74 -5.78
C PHE A 129 11.44 14.10 -5.00
N PHE A 130 12.35 13.39 -5.66
CA PHE A 130 13.44 12.66 -4.98
C PHE A 130 14.82 13.03 -5.55
N ILE A 131 15.64 13.67 -4.72
CA ILE A 131 17.04 14.00 -5.04
C ILE A 131 17.92 12.73 -5.07
N ASP A 132 17.65 11.77 -4.17
CA ASP A 132 18.33 10.47 -4.12
C ASP A 132 17.32 9.36 -3.77
N PRO A 133 16.61 8.80 -4.77
CA PRO A 133 15.65 7.73 -4.52
C PRO A 133 16.36 6.43 -4.09
N PRO A 134 15.76 5.64 -3.16
CA PRO A 134 16.39 4.40 -2.70
C PRO A 134 16.45 3.32 -3.79
N ILE A 135 15.54 3.39 -4.77
CA ILE A 135 15.52 2.51 -5.93
C ILE A 135 16.01 3.31 -7.14
N LYS A 136 17.20 2.94 -7.62
CA LYS A 136 17.88 3.53 -8.77
C LYS A 136 17.80 2.65 -10.00
N GLN A 137 17.57 1.35 -9.80
CA GLN A 137 17.48 0.35 -10.85
C GLN A 137 16.27 -0.54 -10.60
N ALA A 138 15.41 -0.67 -11.61
CA ALA A 138 14.32 -1.64 -11.63
C ALA A 138 14.12 -2.20 -13.04
N GLN A 139 13.79 -3.49 -13.10
CA GLN A 139 13.42 -4.21 -14.31
C GLN A 139 11.99 -4.70 -14.14
N PHE A 140 11.13 -4.34 -15.10
CA PHE A 140 9.74 -4.73 -15.14
C PHE A 140 9.58 -5.86 -16.15
N GLU A 141 9.22 -7.03 -15.66
CA GLU A 141 8.92 -8.20 -16.47
C GLU A 141 7.45 -8.60 -16.29
N ASN A 142 6.97 -9.52 -17.12
CA ASN A 142 5.54 -9.85 -17.19
C ASN A 142 4.96 -10.37 -15.86
N LYS A 143 5.79 -11.01 -15.03
CA LYS A 143 5.41 -11.69 -13.78
C LYS A 143 6.28 -11.34 -12.58
N ARG A 144 7.19 -10.37 -12.73
CA ARG A 144 8.07 -9.95 -11.65
C ARG A 144 8.61 -8.55 -11.88
N ILE A 145 8.93 -7.88 -10.78
CA ILE A 145 9.73 -6.67 -10.76
C ILE A 145 10.99 -6.96 -9.96
N VAL A 146 12.15 -6.70 -10.55
CA VAL A 146 13.45 -6.85 -9.90
C VAL A 146 14.03 -5.45 -9.69
N PHE A 147 14.44 -5.10 -8.48
CA PHE A 147 15.01 -3.79 -8.19
C PHE A 147 16.19 -3.87 -7.22
N ASN A 148 17.02 -2.84 -7.17
CA ASN A 148 18.13 -2.79 -6.21
C ASN A 148 17.62 -2.70 -4.77
N SER A 149 18.23 -3.45 -3.87
CA SER A 149 17.97 -3.33 -2.43
C SER A 149 18.40 -1.97 -1.88
N PHE A 150 17.83 -1.59 -0.74
CA PHE A 150 18.13 -0.39 0.03
C PHE A 150 17.90 -0.65 1.52
N ASP A 151 18.40 0.21 2.41
CA ASP A 151 18.27 0.06 3.87
C ASP A 151 18.52 -1.38 4.36
N ALA A 152 17.68 -1.90 5.26
CA ALA A 152 17.73 -3.26 5.78
C ALA A 152 17.43 -4.34 4.72
N LEU A 153 16.86 -3.99 3.56
CA LEU A 153 16.64 -4.97 2.48
C LEU A 153 17.97 -5.49 1.91
N LYS A 154 19.07 -4.75 2.10
CA LYS A 154 20.43 -5.21 1.74
C LYS A 154 20.82 -6.51 2.45
N GLY A 155 20.24 -6.79 3.62
CA GLY A 155 20.44 -8.04 4.35
C GLY A 155 19.90 -9.26 3.61
N PHE A 156 18.98 -9.08 2.67
CA PHE A 156 18.38 -10.14 1.87
C PHE A 156 19.05 -10.28 0.48
N GLY A 157 20.02 -9.43 0.15
CA GLY A 157 20.71 -9.45 -1.13
C GLY A 157 20.88 -8.07 -1.75
N LYS A 158 21.60 -8.01 -2.86
CA LYS A 158 21.78 -6.79 -3.67
C LYS A 158 20.51 -6.46 -4.43
N ARG A 159 19.70 -7.44 -4.81
CA ARG A 159 18.43 -7.26 -5.53
C ARG A 159 17.25 -7.87 -4.77
N ILE A 160 16.10 -7.22 -4.92
CA ILE A 160 14.81 -7.70 -4.43
C ILE A 160 13.91 -7.96 -5.64
N THR A 161 13.17 -9.06 -5.59
CA THR A 161 12.18 -9.45 -6.59
C THR A 161 10.80 -9.49 -5.95
N VAL A 162 9.83 -8.80 -6.55
CA VAL A 162 8.41 -8.93 -6.25
C VAL A 162 7.80 -9.74 -7.39
N SER A 163 7.31 -10.94 -7.11
CA SER A 163 6.77 -11.84 -8.11
C SER A 163 5.26 -12.00 -8.00
N TRP A 164 4.63 -12.31 -9.13
CA TRP A 164 3.22 -12.66 -9.19
C TRP A 164 2.91 -13.69 -10.25
N LYS A 165 1.84 -14.48 -10.01
CA LYS A 165 1.36 -15.44 -11.01
C LYS A 165 0.61 -14.76 -12.15
#